data_AF-A0A1Y0FXZ8-F1
#
_entry.id   AF-A0A1Y0FXZ8-F1
#
_cell.length_a   1.000
_cell.length_b   1.000
_cell.length_c   1.000
_cell.angle_alpha   90.00
_cell.angle_beta   90.00
_cell.angle_gamma   90.00
#
_symmetry.space_group_name_H-M   'P 1'
#
loop_
_entity.id
_entity.type
_entity.pdbx_description
1 polymer ?
#
loop_
_entity_poly.entity_id
_entity_poly.type
_entity_poly.pdbx_seq_one_letter_code
_entity_poly.pdbx_strand_id
1 'polypeptide(L)'
;MNNTSKYVGIAICLTMIAISSYQVLRSDSRMPISASDALRQKTLVREPDTTQTPVEQEVESRSYSHPENYQRDASDFTASDIADMKKWDEDIGYIPKEDTAIYEGYDMQILESMTQAGDGRAATTLANKYVDAGNFPKAKSYYWEAAALGVTASLGNLALLSEPASYAGLSLDERKDKIKEVMALLKLAELRGDMRTANIVGKGVIQTYQANFGKLEFNESETKQIEARAQQLYSTLENRRREFGLGDFNNSTPDIIKKRYSDE
;
A
#
# COMPACT_ATOMS: atom_id res chain seq x y z
N MET A 1 14.64 50.88 -32.79
CA MET A 1 14.81 49.52 -32.22
C MET A 1 13.43 48.99 -31.87
N ASN A 2 12.94 48.02 -32.63
CA ASN A 2 11.53 47.63 -32.63
C ASN A 2 11.19 46.72 -31.45
N ASN A 3 10.18 47.11 -30.66
CA ASN A 3 9.67 46.39 -29.49
C ASN A 3 9.00 45.05 -29.84
N THR A 4 8.84 44.72 -31.11
CA THR A 4 8.19 43.48 -31.57
C THR A 4 9.01 42.21 -31.28
N SER A 5 10.33 42.28 -31.14
CA SER A 5 11.13 41.07 -30.87
C SER A 5 11.02 40.56 -29.41
N LYS A 6 10.63 41.41 -28.46
CA LYS A 6 10.52 41.03 -27.04
C LYS A 6 9.27 40.21 -26.74
N TYR A 7 8.18 40.42 -27.47
CA TYR A 7 6.92 39.72 -27.23
C TYR A 7 6.88 38.32 -27.85
N VAL A 8 7.63 38.07 -28.94
CA VAL A 8 7.73 36.74 -29.56
C VAL A 8 8.44 35.74 -28.63
N GLY A 9 9.46 36.17 -27.89
CA GLY A 9 10.17 35.31 -26.94
C GLY A 9 9.30 34.87 -25.75
N ILE A 10 8.45 35.77 -25.23
CA ILE A 10 7.57 35.47 -24.09
C ILE A 10 6.44 34.51 -24.50
N ALA A 11 5.89 34.67 -25.71
CA ALA A 11 4.87 33.77 -26.23
C ALA A 11 5.37 32.33 -26.38
N ILE A 12 6.61 32.14 -26.85
CA ILE A 12 7.22 30.81 -27.02
C ILE A 12 7.46 30.12 -25.66
N CYS A 13 7.96 30.85 -24.66
CA CYS A 13 8.15 30.29 -23.32
C CYS A 13 6.84 29.87 -22.65
N LEU A 14 5.76 30.65 -22.80
CA LEU A 14 4.46 30.30 -22.22
C LEU A 14 3.83 29.08 -22.91
N THR A 15 4.01 28.91 -24.23
CA THR A 15 3.56 27.70 -24.92
C THR A 15 4.33 26.44 -24.53
N MET A 16 5.64 26.55 -24.27
CA MET A 16 6.46 25.42 -23.80
C MET A 16 6.06 24.98 -22.39
N ILE A 17 5.76 25.93 -21.49
CA ILE A 17 5.27 25.63 -20.14
C ILE A 17 3.89 24.97 -20.23
N ALA A 18 2.97 25.49 -21.05
CA ALA A 18 1.65 24.89 -21.23
C ALA A 18 1.68 23.48 -21.83
N ILE A 19 2.57 23.20 -22.78
CA ILE A 19 2.73 21.86 -23.39
C ILE A 19 3.35 20.87 -22.39
N SER A 20 4.30 21.33 -21.56
CA SER A 20 4.91 20.50 -20.51
C SER A 20 3.89 20.15 -19.41
N SER A 21 3.09 21.13 -18.97
CA SER A 21 2.01 20.89 -18.01
C SER A 21 0.89 20.04 -18.59
N TYR A 22 0.57 20.17 -19.89
CA TYR A 22 -0.42 19.34 -20.57
C TYR A 22 0.03 17.88 -20.72
N GLN A 23 1.33 17.62 -20.94
CA GLN A 23 1.85 16.24 -20.99
C GLN A 23 1.88 15.57 -19.61
N VAL A 24 2.17 16.32 -18.54
CA VAL A 24 2.10 15.81 -17.15
C VAL A 24 0.65 15.54 -16.71
N LEU A 25 -0.30 16.40 -17.07
CA LEU A 25 -1.73 16.18 -16.78
C LEU A 25 -2.34 15.04 -17.62
N ARG A 26 -1.82 14.78 -18.82
CA ARG A 26 -2.29 13.69 -19.69
C ARG A 26 -1.65 12.33 -19.35
N SER A 27 -0.50 12.29 -18.67
CA SER A 27 0.06 11.05 -18.11
C SER A 27 -0.67 10.58 -16.85
N ASP A 28 -1.33 11.47 -16.11
CA ASP A 28 -2.04 11.14 -14.86
C ASP A 28 -3.53 10.78 -15.03
N SER A 29 -4.08 10.81 -16.25
CA SER A 29 -5.48 10.41 -16.51
C SER A 29 -5.66 8.93 -16.86
N ARG A 30 -4.64 8.10 -16.68
CA ARG A 30 -4.77 6.64 -16.80
C ARG A 30 -4.57 6.02 -15.42
N MET A 31 -5.67 5.75 -14.73
CA MET A 31 -5.72 4.55 -13.91
C MET A 31 -5.59 3.36 -14.87
N PRO A 32 -4.52 2.54 -14.85
CA PRO A 32 -4.66 1.17 -15.32
C PRO A 32 -5.40 0.46 -14.17
N ILE A 33 -6.60 -0.07 -14.37
CA ILE A 33 -6.83 -1.33 -15.07
C ILE A 33 -8.28 -1.29 -15.59
N SER A 34 -8.46 -1.22 -16.91
CA SER A 34 -9.68 -1.78 -17.50
C SER A 34 -9.55 -3.30 -17.40
N ALA A 35 -10.51 -3.96 -16.75
CA ALA A 35 -10.61 -5.41 -16.65
C ALA A 35 -10.80 -6.12 -18.02
N SER A 36 -10.87 -5.38 -19.13
CA SER A 36 -11.08 -5.94 -20.47
C SER A 36 -9.84 -6.55 -21.13
N ASP A 37 -8.62 -6.18 -20.70
CA ASP A 37 -7.41 -6.53 -21.45
C ASP A 37 -6.64 -7.74 -20.88
N ALA A 38 -7.11 -8.33 -19.78
CA ALA A 38 -6.56 -9.56 -19.20
C ALA A 38 -7.11 -10.86 -19.82
N LEU A 39 -8.12 -10.78 -20.70
CA LEU A 39 -8.76 -11.93 -21.34
C LEU A 39 -8.35 -12.08 -22.80
N ARG A 40 -7.04 -12.21 -23.06
CA ARG A 40 -6.56 -12.65 -24.38
C ARG A 40 -5.22 -13.40 -24.32
N GLN A 41 -5.09 -14.33 -23.38
CA GLN A 41 -4.24 -15.50 -23.62
C GLN A 41 -5.16 -16.65 -24.04
N LYS A 42 -5.03 -17.02 -25.32
CA LYS A 42 -5.66 -18.20 -25.92
C LYS A 42 -4.99 -19.43 -25.32
N THR A 43 -5.51 -19.91 -24.20
CA THR A 43 -5.09 -21.18 -23.59
C THR A 43 -5.48 -22.30 -24.57
N LEU A 44 -4.47 -22.99 -25.10
CA LEU A 44 -4.64 -24.32 -25.67
C LEU A 44 -5.17 -25.21 -24.55
N VAL A 45 -6.46 -25.52 -24.59
CA VAL A 45 -7.10 -26.48 -23.70
C VAL A 45 -6.52 -27.85 -24.03
N ARG A 46 -5.59 -28.32 -23.19
CA ARG A 46 -5.25 -29.74 -23.09
C ARG A 46 -6.28 -30.35 -22.16
N GLU A 47 -7.02 -31.34 -22.64
CA GLU A 47 -8.03 -32.04 -21.84
C GLU A 47 -7.40 -32.59 -20.54
N PRO A 48 -8.01 -32.35 -19.37
CA PRO A 48 -7.50 -32.89 -18.12
C PRO A 48 -7.75 -34.38 -18.04
N ASP A 49 -6.68 -35.12 -17.74
CA ASP A 49 -6.71 -36.52 -17.36
C ASP A 49 -7.43 -36.67 -16.01
N THR A 50 -8.61 -37.29 -16.02
CA THR A 50 -9.58 -37.32 -14.91
C THR A 50 -9.23 -38.31 -13.78
N THR A 51 -7.97 -38.73 -13.63
CA THR A 51 -7.58 -39.73 -12.62
C THR A 51 -6.84 -39.20 -11.39
N GLN A 52 -6.83 -37.89 -11.14
CA GLN A 52 -6.22 -37.35 -9.92
C GLN A 52 -7.28 -36.84 -8.93
N THR A 53 -7.36 -37.54 -7.80
CA THR A 53 -8.11 -37.15 -6.61
C THR A 53 -7.66 -35.75 -6.15
N PRO A 54 -8.58 -34.82 -5.83
CA PRO A 54 -8.21 -33.50 -5.34
C PRO A 54 -7.43 -33.63 -4.04
N VAL A 55 -6.18 -33.15 -4.03
CA VAL A 55 -5.44 -32.92 -2.80
C VAL A 55 -6.01 -31.64 -2.20
N GLU A 56 -6.80 -31.78 -1.15
CA GLU A 56 -7.30 -30.70 -0.32
C GLU A 56 -6.09 -30.03 0.35
N GLN A 57 -5.54 -29.01 -0.31
CA GLN A 57 -4.55 -28.15 0.30
C GLN A 57 -5.29 -27.22 1.26
N GLU A 58 -5.16 -27.51 2.54
CA GLU A 58 -5.54 -26.62 3.64
C GLU A 58 -4.75 -25.32 3.47
N VAL A 59 -5.37 -24.32 2.84
CA VAL A 59 -4.82 -22.97 2.74
C VAL A 59 -4.99 -22.37 4.12
N GLU A 60 -3.95 -22.49 4.95
CA GLU A 60 -3.87 -21.83 6.24
C GLU A 60 -4.07 -20.33 6.00
N SER A 61 -5.25 -19.81 6.38
CA SER A 61 -5.58 -18.40 6.24
C SER A 61 -4.54 -17.63 7.02
N ARG A 62 -3.64 -16.91 6.32
CA ARG A 62 -2.64 -16.03 6.92
C ARG A 62 -3.35 -14.81 7.52
N SER A 63 -4.08 -15.03 8.61
CA SER A 63 -4.36 -13.96 9.55
C SER A 63 -3.00 -13.45 9.99
N TYR A 64 -2.74 -12.16 9.76
CA TYR A 64 -1.59 -11.47 10.32
C TYR A 64 -1.73 -11.48 11.85
N SER A 65 -1.39 -12.60 12.46
CA SER A 65 -1.19 -12.71 13.88
C SER A 65 -0.09 -11.72 14.23
N HIS A 66 -0.43 -10.80 15.14
CA HIS A 66 0.48 -9.85 15.76
C HIS A 66 1.83 -10.54 16.01
N PRO A 67 2.95 -10.07 15.44
CA PRO A 67 4.23 -10.73 15.64
C PRO A 67 4.62 -10.62 17.12
N GLU A 68 4.37 -11.69 17.88
CA GLU A 68 4.66 -11.77 19.33
C GLU A 68 6.17 -11.67 19.66
N ASN A 69 7.04 -11.68 18.64
CA ASN A 69 8.50 -11.69 18.80
C ASN A 69 9.17 -10.31 18.85
N TYR A 70 8.43 -9.21 18.95
CA TYR A 70 9.01 -7.89 19.25
C TYR A 70 9.04 -7.62 20.75
N GLN A 71 9.71 -8.52 21.49
CA GLN A 71 10.04 -8.32 22.90
C GLN A 71 11.26 -7.40 23.00
N ARG A 72 11.10 -6.13 22.61
CA ARG A 72 11.84 -5.09 23.34
C ARG A 72 11.38 -5.22 24.78
N ASP A 73 12.34 -5.31 25.70
CA ASP A 73 12.08 -5.62 27.09
C ASP A 73 10.96 -4.73 27.60
N ALA A 74 9.80 -5.33 27.91
CA ALA A 74 8.60 -4.57 28.29
C ALA A 74 8.84 -3.72 29.55
N SER A 75 9.95 -3.95 30.24
CA SER A 75 10.45 -3.16 31.36
C SER A 75 10.78 -1.71 31.01
N ASP A 76 11.01 -1.36 29.74
CA ASP A 76 11.36 0.01 29.33
C ASP A 76 10.15 0.96 29.20
N PHE A 77 8.93 0.42 29.36
CA PHE A 77 7.68 1.14 29.16
C PHE A 77 6.80 1.06 30.42
N THR A 78 6.23 2.20 30.81
CA THR A 78 5.25 2.26 31.89
C THR A 78 3.90 1.69 31.44
N ALA A 79 3.01 1.41 32.38
CA ALA A 79 1.63 1.02 32.04
C ALA A 79 0.88 2.10 31.25
N SER A 80 1.20 3.39 31.48
CA SER A 80 0.64 4.51 30.71
C SER A 80 1.14 4.48 29.27
N ASP A 81 2.44 4.26 29.08
CA ASP A 81 3.03 4.13 27.73
C ASP A 81 2.34 3.03 26.93
N ILE A 82 2.08 1.87 27.56
CA ILE A 82 1.40 0.74 26.91
C ILE A 82 -0.04 1.11 26.52
N ALA A 83 -0.77 1.82 27.39
CA ALA A 83 -2.12 2.30 27.08
C ALA A 83 -2.12 3.29 25.91
N ASP A 84 -1.16 4.22 25.86
CA ASP A 84 -1.01 5.18 24.78
C ASP A 84 -0.65 4.50 23.46
N MET A 85 0.22 3.49 23.49
CA MET A 85 0.55 2.68 22.31
C MET A 85 -0.66 1.92 21.77
N LYS A 86 -1.45 1.30 22.66
CA LYS A 86 -2.68 0.59 22.27
C LYS A 86 -3.70 1.56 21.67
N LYS A 87 -3.90 2.72 22.29
CA LYS A 87 -4.79 3.74 21.76
C LYS A 87 -4.34 4.22 20.37
N TRP A 88 -3.04 4.45 20.20
CA TRP A 88 -2.50 4.84 18.90
C TRP A 88 -2.69 3.76 17.84
N ASP A 89 -2.50 2.48 18.18
CA ASP A 89 -2.80 1.35 17.30
C ASP A 89 -4.26 1.36 16.83
N GLU A 90 -5.21 1.59 17.75
CA GLU A 90 -6.62 1.72 17.41
C GLU A 90 -6.90 2.93 16.51
N ASP A 91 -6.28 4.09 16.79
CA ASP A 91 -6.47 5.35 16.06
C ASP A 91 -5.95 5.27 14.61
N ILE A 92 -4.91 4.48 14.33
CA ILE A 92 -4.40 4.23 12.96
C ILE A 92 -5.02 2.99 12.31
N GLY A 93 -6.03 2.40 12.96
CA GLY A 93 -6.90 1.37 12.41
C GLY A 93 -6.44 -0.08 12.58
N TYR A 94 -5.50 -0.37 13.49
CA TYR A 94 -5.27 -1.76 13.89
C TYR A 94 -6.51 -2.28 14.62
N ILE A 95 -6.92 -3.49 14.26
CA ILE A 95 -8.11 -4.13 14.79
C ILE A 95 -7.65 -5.04 15.94
N PRO A 96 -8.17 -4.83 17.17
CA PRO A 96 -7.97 -5.78 18.25
C PRO A 96 -8.42 -7.17 17.82
N LYS A 97 -7.72 -8.22 18.28
CA LYS A 97 -8.02 -9.61 17.89
C LYS A 97 -9.48 -9.99 18.17
N GLU A 98 -10.05 -9.45 19.24
CA GLU A 98 -11.42 -9.68 19.65
C GLU A 98 -12.42 -9.11 18.63
N ASP A 99 -12.11 -7.95 18.05
CA ASP A 99 -12.95 -7.29 17.04
C ASP A 99 -12.82 -7.98 15.68
N THR A 100 -11.64 -8.50 15.33
CA THR A 100 -11.39 -9.18 14.05
C THR A 100 -12.37 -10.31 13.79
N ALA A 101 -12.63 -11.15 14.80
CA ALA A 101 -13.55 -12.29 14.68
C ALA A 101 -14.99 -11.87 14.34
N ILE A 102 -15.41 -10.67 14.78
CA ILE A 102 -16.74 -10.13 14.47
C ILE A 102 -16.83 -9.79 12.98
N TYR A 103 -15.84 -9.07 12.45
CA TYR A 103 -15.84 -8.68 11.03
C TYR A 103 -15.69 -9.88 10.09
N GLU A 104 -14.86 -10.86 10.47
CA GLU A 104 -14.66 -12.08 9.70
C GLU A 104 -15.95 -12.88 9.52
N GLY A 105 -16.85 -12.82 10.51
CA GLY A 105 -18.17 -13.46 10.48
C GLY A 105 -19.18 -12.80 9.53
N TYR A 106 -18.96 -11.56 9.10
CA TYR A 106 -19.84 -10.91 8.13
C TYR A 106 -19.60 -11.43 6.70
N ASP A 107 -20.67 -11.51 5.91
CA ASP A 107 -20.57 -11.76 4.48
C ASP A 107 -20.02 -10.53 3.73
N MET A 108 -19.62 -10.73 2.48
CA MET A 108 -19.04 -9.65 1.66
C MET A 108 -20.02 -8.49 1.40
N GLN A 109 -21.33 -8.74 1.36
CA GLN A 109 -22.34 -7.71 1.06
C GLN A 109 -22.55 -6.78 2.27
N ILE A 110 -22.56 -7.35 3.48
CA ILE A 110 -22.60 -6.59 4.73
C ILE A 110 -21.32 -5.74 4.85
N LEU A 111 -20.15 -6.35 4.63
CA LEU A 111 -18.87 -5.62 4.69
C LEU A 111 -18.78 -4.49 3.67
N GLU A 112 -19.30 -4.69 2.46
CA GLU A 112 -19.36 -3.65 1.43
C GLU A 112 -20.27 -2.50 1.86
N SER A 113 -21.44 -2.80 2.44
CA SER A 113 -22.35 -1.78 2.96
C SER A 113 -21.73 -0.98 4.11
N MET A 114 -21.02 -1.65 5.02
CA MET A 114 -20.30 -1.00 6.12
C MET A 114 -19.15 -0.11 5.61
N THR A 115 -18.42 -0.59 4.60
CA THR A 115 -17.35 0.17 3.93
C THR A 115 -17.90 1.45 3.30
N GLN A 116 -19.03 1.35 2.59
CA GLN A 116 -19.73 2.51 2.02
C GLN A 116 -20.22 3.48 3.10
N ALA A 117 -20.52 2.99 4.30
CA ALA A 117 -20.85 3.81 5.46
C ALA A 117 -19.62 4.40 6.18
N GLY A 118 -18.40 4.17 5.66
CA GLY A 118 -17.16 4.75 6.18
C GLY A 118 -16.39 3.85 7.15
N ASP A 119 -16.76 2.57 7.27
CA ASP A 119 -16.06 1.63 8.14
C ASP A 119 -14.79 1.08 7.47
N GLY A 120 -13.63 1.63 7.84
CA GLY A 120 -12.34 1.18 7.31
C GLY A 120 -11.93 -0.23 7.74
N ARG A 121 -12.44 -0.73 8.88
CA ARG A 121 -12.16 -2.10 9.35
C ARG A 121 -12.93 -3.11 8.51
N ALA A 122 -14.17 -2.79 8.16
CA ALA A 122 -14.94 -3.55 7.18
C ALA A 122 -14.24 -3.57 5.82
N ALA A 123 -13.72 -2.43 5.35
CA ALA A 123 -12.99 -2.34 4.09
C ALA A 123 -11.74 -3.23 4.08
N THR A 124 -10.97 -3.24 5.17
CA THR A 124 -9.79 -4.10 5.34
C THR A 124 -10.19 -5.59 5.33
N THR A 125 -11.24 -5.94 6.06
CA THR A 125 -11.73 -7.33 6.11
C THR A 125 -12.25 -7.79 4.75
N LEU A 126 -12.96 -6.92 4.03
CA LEU A 126 -13.44 -7.20 2.69
C LEU A 126 -12.28 -7.39 1.71
N ALA A 127 -11.22 -6.57 1.81
CA ALA A 127 -10.00 -6.74 1.05
C ALA A 127 -9.35 -8.10 1.30
N ASN A 128 -9.23 -8.52 2.58
CA ASN A 128 -8.69 -9.84 2.95
C ASN A 128 -9.51 -10.97 2.30
N LYS A 129 -10.85 -10.91 2.37
CA LYS A 129 -11.70 -11.93 1.72
C LYS A 129 -11.50 -11.97 0.20
N TYR A 130 -11.18 -10.85 -0.44
CA TYR A 130 -10.80 -10.85 -1.87
C TYR A 130 -9.40 -11.40 -2.13
N VAL A 131 -8.46 -11.26 -1.19
CA VAL A 131 -7.16 -11.95 -1.24
C VAL A 131 -7.39 -13.46 -1.20
N ASP A 132 -8.19 -13.95 -0.25
CA ASP A 132 -8.50 -15.37 -0.10
C ASP A 132 -9.18 -15.95 -1.35
N ALA A 133 -10.02 -15.15 -2.02
CA ALA A 133 -10.65 -15.50 -3.29
C ALA A 133 -9.72 -15.35 -4.52
N GLY A 134 -8.46 -14.93 -4.34
CA GLY A 134 -7.49 -14.69 -5.42
C GLY A 134 -7.78 -13.46 -6.29
N ASN A 135 -8.73 -12.61 -5.90
CA ASN A 135 -9.08 -11.38 -6.62
C ASN A 135 -8.25 -10.19 -6.13
N PHE A 136 -6.94 -10.25 -6.41
CA PHE A 136 -5.99 -9.22 -5.99
C PHE A 136 -6.33 -7.80 -6.47
N PRO A 137 -6.86 -7.56 -7.70
CA PRO A 137 -7.27 -6.23 -8.09
C PRO A 137 -8.34 -5.63 -7.17
N LYS A 138 -9.36 -6.42 -6.81
CA LYS A 138 -10.44 -5.98 -5.91
C LYS A 138 -9.93 -5.82 -4.47
N ALA A 139 -9.07 -6.72 -4.01
CA ALA A 139 -8.40 -6.58 -2.71
C ALA A 139 -7.61 -5.27 -2.60
N LYS A 140 -6.77 -4.95 -3.61
CA LYS A 140 -6.03 -3.68 -3.64
C LYS A 140 -6.95 -2.47 -3.60
N SER A 141 -8.07 -2.51 -4.34
CA SER A 141 -9.06 -1.42 -4.32
C SER A 141 -9.56 -1.17 -2.89
N TYR A 142 -9.96 -2.21 -2.16
CA TYR A 142 -10.48 -2.04 -0.81
C TYR A 142 -9.41 -1.71 0.23
N TYR A 143 -8.17 -2.18 0.09
CA TYR A 143 -7.10 -1.69 0.97
C TYR A 143 -6.80 -0.21 0.77
N TRP A 144 -6.90 0.31 -0.47
CA TRP A 144 -6.80 1.74 -0.73
C TRP A 144 -7.95 2.51 -0.08
N GLU A 145 -9.18 2.00 -0.16
CA GLU A 145 -10.32 2.60 0.53
C GLU A 145 -10.16 2.58 2.06
N ALA A 146 -9.71 1.45 2.62
CA ALA A 146 -9.44 1.33 4.05
C ALA A 146 -8.39 2.34 4.52
N ALA A 147 -7.29 2.49 3.77
CA ALA A 147 -6.26 3.49 4.06
C ALA A 147 -6.81 4.92 4.00
N ALA A 148 -7.72 5.21 3.06
CA ALA A 148 -8.37 6.52 2.94
C ALA A 148 -9.32 6.80 4.12
N LEU A 149 -10.03 5.76 4.59
CA LEU A 149 -10.88 5.80 5.78
C LEU A 149 -10.08 5.92 7.09
N GLY A 150 -8.76 5.67 7.05
CA GLY A 150 -7.84 5.92 8.16
C GLY A 150 -7.10 4.68 8.67
N VAL A 151 -7.34 3.51 8.07
CA VAL A 151 -6.65 2.26 8.43
C VAL A 151 -5.28 2.21 7.77
N THR A 152 -4.31 2.87 8.39
CA THR A 152 -2.94 2.99 7.89
C THR A 152 -2.27 1.62 7.71
N ALA A 153 -2.59 0.64 8.55
CA ALA A 153 -2.09 -0.72 8.45
C ALA A 153 -2.37 -1.38 7.08
N SER A 154 -3.44 -0.96 6.38
CA SER A 154 -3.77 -1.46 5.03
C SER A 154 -2.71 -1.10 3.98
N LEU A 155 -1.88 -0.10 4.22
CA LEU A 155 -0.74 0.24 3.34
C LEU A 155 0.32 -0.86 3.34
N GLY A 156 0.51 -1.57 4.46
CA GLY A 156 1.40 -2.73 4.52
C GLY A 156 0.89 -3.87 3.63
N ASN A 157 -0.41 -4.15 3.67
CA ASN A 157 -1.03 -5.15 2.79
C ASN A 157 -0.96 -4.74 1.32
N LEU A 158 -1.14 -3.46 1.00
CA LEU A 158 -0.92 -2.94 -0.35
C LEU A 158 0.51 -3.12 -0.82
N ALA A 159 1.49 -2.86 0.05
CA ALA A 159 2.90 -3.03 -0.25
C ALA A 159 3.20 -4.50 -0.59
N LEU A 160 2.72 -5.43 0.23
CA LEU A 160 2.88 -6.87 0.02
C LEU A 160 2.19 -7.36 -1.26
N LEU A 161 0.96 -6.93 -1.54
CA LEU A 161 0.28 -7.29 -2.79
C LEU A 161 0.89 -6.62 -4.03
N SER A 162 1.69 -5.58 -3.84
CA SER A 162 2.41 -4.89 -4.93
C SER A 162 3.76 -5.51 -5.23
N GLU A 163 4.25 -6.40 -4.36
CA GLU A 163 5.34 -7.30 -4.68
C GLU A 163 4.92 -8.24 -5.83
N PRO A 164 5.76 -8.44 -6.85
CA PRO A 164 5.43 -9.40 -7.90
C PRO A 164 5.34 -10.81 -7.32
N ALA A 165 4.25 -11.51 -7.63
CA ALA A 165 4.05 -12.90 -7.22
C ALA A 165 5.18 -13.85 -7.71
N SER A 166 5.88 -13.45 -8.77
CA SER A 166 7.09 -14.11 -9.24
C SER A 166 8.04 -13.10 -9.89
N TYR A 167 9.32 -13.24 -9.57
CA TYR A 167 10.41 -12.49 -10.19
C TYR A 167 10.99 -13.17 -11.44
N ALA A 168 10.45 -14.34 -11.82
CA ALA A 168 10.90 -15.08 -12.99
C ALA A 168 10.72 -14.24 -14.27
N GLY A 169 11.77 -14.20 -15.10
CA GLY A 169 11.75 -13.45 -16.36
C GLY A 169 11.99 -11.94 -16.23
N LEU A 170 11.96 -11.36 -15.02
CA LEU A 170 12.32 -9.96 -14.81
C LEU A 170 13.85 -9.78 -14.76
N SER A 171 14.34 -8.74 -15.42
CA SER A 171 15.71 -8.22 -15.25
C SER A 171 15.91 -7.64 -13.86
N LEU A 172 17.17 -7.50 -13.40
CA LEU A 172 17.46 -6.92 -12.09
C LEU A 172 16.88 -5.50 -11.94
N ASP A 173 16.94 -4.70 -13.00
CA ASP A 173 16.40 -3.33 -12.99
C ASP A 173 14.88 -3.32 -12.84
N GLU A 174 14.16 -4.18 -13.57
CA GLU A 174 12.70 -4.31 -13.43
C GLU A 174 12.29 -4.77 -12.03
N ARG A 175 13.03 -5.71 -11.44
CA ARG A 175 12.79 -6.15 -10.06
C ARG A 175 12.97 -5.00 -9.10
N LYS A 176 14.07 -4.25 -9.25
CA LYS A 176 14.37 -3.08 -8.42
C LYS A 176 13.30 -2.00 -8.56
N ASP A 177 12.81 -1.74 -9.77
CA ASP A 177 11.69 -0.82 -10.01
C ASP A 177 10.41 -1.25 -9.29
N LYS A 178 10.10 -2.56 -9.25
CA LYS A 178 8.98 -3.07 -8.44
C LYS A 178 9.21 -2.85 -6.95
N ILE A 179 10.41 -3.10 -6.44
CA ILE A 179 10.71 -2.82 -5.03
C ILE A 179 10.58 -1.33 -4.71
N LYS A 180 10.97 -0.42 -5.61
CA LYS A 180 10.78 1.03 -5.39
C LYS A 180 9.31 1.40 -5.16
N GLU A 181 8.36 0.79 -5.89
CA GLU A 181 6.93 1.04 -5.66
C GLU A 181 6.47 0.50 -4.29
N VAL A 182 6.96 -0.69 -3.89
CA VAL A 182 6.70 -1.25 -2.55
C VAL A 182 7.25 -0.31 -1.46
N MET A 183 8.48 0.18 -1.62
CA MET A 183 9.10 1.12 -0.68
C MET A 183 8.37 2.46 -0.64
N ALA A 184 7.79 2.92 -1.75
CA ALA A 184 6.98 4.14 -1.76
C ALA A 184 5.68 3.99 -0.96
N LEU A 185 5.03 2.81 -1.00
CA LEU A 185 3.87 2.50 -0.15
C LEU A 185 4.23 2.45 1.33
N LEU A 186 5.39 1.88 1.67
CA LEU A 186 5.89 1.85 3.05
C LEU A 186 6.29 3.24 3.54
N LYS A 187 6.90 4.06 2.68
CA LYS A 187 7.18 5.46 3.00
C LYS A 187 5.89 6.27 3.19
N LEU A 188 4.83 5.97 2.43
CA LEU A 188 3.51 6.52 2.68
C LEU A 188 2.98 6.11 4.07
N ALA A 189 3.15 4.85 4.50
CA ALA A 189 2.77 4.43 5.86
C ALA A 189 3.53 5.22 6.93
N GLU A 190 4.83 5.46 6.74
CA GLU A 190 5.65 6.31 7.60
C GLU A 190 5.15 7.77 7.63
N LEU A 191 4.80 8.36 6.47
CA LEU A 191 4.21 9.71 6.40
C LEU A 191 2.87 9.81 7.15
N ARG A 192 2.16 8.68 7.28
CA ARG A 192 0.93 8.55 8.08
C ARG A 192 1.20 8.21 9.55
N GLY A 193 2.46 8.15 9.95
CA GLY A 193 2.93 7.89 11.30
C GLY A 193 3.15 6.42 11.63
N ASP A 194 2.80 5.47 10.76
CA ASP A 194 2.93 4.03 11.01
C ASP A 194 4.34 3.53 10.64
N MET A 195 5.32 3.93 11.45
CA MET A 195 6.71 3.48 11.35
C MET A 195 6.83 1.96 11.57
N ARG A 196 5.93 1.36 12.37
CA ARG A 196 5.91 -0.09 12.61
C ARG A 196 5.72 -0.84 11.29
N THR A 197 4.66 -0.54 10.55
CA THR A 197 4.40 -1.18 9.26
C THR A 197 5.58 -0.99 8.31
N ALA A 198 6.08 0.24 8.20
CA ALA A 198 7.19 0.57 7.32
C ALA A 198 8.44 -0.28 7.62
N ASN A 199 8.82 -0.39 8.90
CA ASN A 199 9.99 -1.14 9.33
C ASN A 199 9.81 -2.65 9.16
N ILE A 200 8.72 -3.22 9.67
CA ILE A 200 8.50 -4.68 9.66
C ILE A 200 8.40 -5.18 8.22
N VAL A 201 7.52 -4.58 7.42
CA VAL A 201 7.29 -5.01 6.04
C VAL A 201 8.51 -4.67 5.18
N GLY A 202 9.11 -3.48 5.35
CA GLY A 202 10.28 -3.05 4.60
C GLY A 202 11.48 -3.98 4.79
N LYS A 203 11.77 -4.34 6.05
CA LYS A 203 12.81 -5.32 6.37
C LYS A 203 12.54 -6.67 5.74
N GLY A 204 11.31 -7.18 5.81
CA GLY A 204 10.93 -8.45 5.18
C GLY A 204 11.12 -8.45 3.66
N VAL A 205 10.72 -7.36 2.98
CA VAL A 205 10.90 -7.20 1.53
C VAL A 205 12.38 -7.13 1.16
N ILE A 206 13.18 -6.33 1.89
CA ILE A 206 14.63 -6.22 1.66
C ILE A 206 15.31 -7.57 1.85
N GLN A 207 15.01 -8.28 2.94
CA GLN A 207 15.58 -9.60 3.23
C GLN A 207 15.23 -10.62 2.14
N THR A 208 13.96 -10.65 1.72
CA THR A 208 13.49 -11.55 0.65
C THR A 208 14.20 -11.25 -0.66
N TYR A 209 14.32 -9.98 -1.05
CA TYR A 209 15.07 -9.59 -2.24
C TYR A 209 16.54 -10.03 -2.13
N GLN A 210 17.18 -9.75 -0.99
CA GLN A 210 18.60 -10.03 -0.78
C GLN A 210 18.92 -11.52 -0.83
N ALA A 211 18.05 -12.36 -0.26
CA ALA A 211 18.20 -13.80 -0.29
C ALA A 211 18.14 -14.38 -1.72
N ASN A 212 17.38 -13.74 -2.63
CA ASN A 212 17.17 -14.24 -3.98
C ASN A 212 18.08 -13.60 -5.03
N PHE A 213 18.48 -12.35 -4.85
CA PHE A 213 19.10 -11.53 -5.90
C PHE A 213 20.37 -10.79 -5.46
N GLY A 214 20.79 -10.95 -4.20
CA GLY A 214 21.95 -10.26 -3.65
C GLY A 214 21.64 -8.86 -3.13
N LYS A 215 22.69 -8.10 -2.82
CA LYS A 215 22.58 -6.83 -2.10
C LYS A 215 21.65 -5.83 -2.81
N LEU A 216 20.60 -5.39 -2.12
CA LEU A 216 19.74 -4.30 -2.55
C LEU A 216 20.24 -2.99 -1.95
N GLU A 217 20.60 -2.02 -2.80
CA GLU A 217 20.95 -0.66 -2.40
C GLU A 217 20.25 0.34 -3.31
N PHE A 218 19.70 1.38 -2.71
CA PHE A 218 19.19 2.54 -3.43
C PHE A 218 20.23 3.65 -3.40
N ASN A 219 20.53 4.21 -4.57
CA ASN A 219 21.32 5.44 -4.63
C ASN A 219 20.45 6.66 -4.27
N GLU A 220 21.08 7.83 -4.09
CA GLU A 220 20.38 9.06 -3.73
C GLU A 220 19.23 9.42 -4.70
N SER A 221 19.42 9.21 -6.00
CA SER A 221 18.37 9.50 -6.98
C SER A 221 17.18 8.55 -6.84
N GLU A 222 17.42 7.28 -6.55
CA GLU A 222 16.36 6.28 -6.36
C GLU A 222 15.61 6.54 -5.05
N THR A 223 16.30 6.92 -3.98
CA THR A 223 15.66 7.34 -2.73
C THR A 223 14.74 8.54 -2.95
N LYS A 224 15.20 9.56 -3.69
CA LYS A 224 14.35 10.71 -4.06
C LYS A 224 13.15 10.32 -4.91
N GLN A 225 13.28 9.32 -5.79
CA GLN A 225 12.15 8.80 -6.56
C GLN A 225 11.12 8.13 -5.65
N ILE A 226 11.57 7.32 -4.69
CA ILE A 226 10.70 6.67 -3.69
C ILE A 226 9.95 7.73 -2.88
N GLU A 227 10.64 8.75 -2.38
CA GLU A 227 10.04 9.84 -1.60
C GLU A 227 9.03 10.65 -2.41
N ALA A 228 9.39 11.05 -3.63
CA ALA A 228 8.48 11.78 -4.53
C ALA A 228 7.23 10.95 -4.83
N ARG A 229 7.40 9.65 -5.08
CA ARG A 229 6.28 8.73 -5.32
C ARG A 229 5.39 8.59 -4.09
N ALA A 230 5.97 8.43 -2.90
CA ALA A 230 5.23 8.37 -1.65
C ALA A 230 4.39 9.63 -1.40
N GLN A 231 4.92 10.81 -1.72
CA GLN A 231 4.19 12.08 -1.61
C GLN A 231 3.01 12.16 -2.59
N GLN A 232 3.17 11.67 -3.83
CA GLN A 232 2.07 11.58 -4.79
C GLN A 232 0.97 10.64 -4.30
N LEU A 233 1.36 9.48 -3.76
CA LEU A 233 0.42 8.51 -3.18
C LEU A 233 -0.29 9.12 -1.96
N TYR A 234 0.41 9.87 -1.12
CA TYR A 234 -0.17 10.60 0.02
C TYR A 234 -1.24 11.59 -0.45
N SER A 235 -0.93 12.44 -1.43
CA SER A 235 -1.90 13.41 -1.96
C SER A 235 -3.12 12.74 -2.58
N THR A 236 -2.93 11.60 -3.25
CA THR A 236 -4.03 10.80 -3.79
C THR A 236 -4.93 10.27 -2.68
N LEU A 237 -4.33 9.70 -1.64
CA LEU A 237 -5.03 9.16 -0.48
C LEU A 237 -5.80 10.24 0.29
N GLU A 238 -5.18 11.40 0.49
CA GLU A 238 -5.79 12.54 1.19
C GLU A 238 -6.99 13.10 0.41
N ASN A 239 -6.87 13.22 -0.92
CA ASN A 239 -8.00 13.61 -1.75
C ASN A 239 -9.16 12.61 -1.64
N ARG A 240 -8.87 11.30 -1.69
CA ARG A 240 -9.89 10.26 -1.50
C ARG A 240 -10.55 10.34 -0.13
N ARG A 241 -9.80 10.65 0.94
CA ARG A 241 -10.36 10.90 2.27
C ARG A 241 -11.32 12.10 2.29
N ARG A 242 -10.96 13.20 1.62
CA ARG A 242 -11.82 14.38 1.51
C ARG A 242 -13.11 14.08 0.73
N GLU A 243 -13.06 13.21 -0.26
CA GLU A 243 -14.28 12.71 -0.96
C GLU A 243 -15.23 11.97 -0.01
N PHE A 244 -14.72 11.31 1.03
CA PHE A 244 -15.53 10.72 2.11
C PHE A 244 -16.00 11.74 3.16
N GLY A 245 -15.62 13.02 3.04
CA GLY A 245 -15.99 14.06 4.00
C GLY A 245 -15.23 14.01 5.33
N LEU A 246 -14.10 13.28 5.40
CA LEU A 246 -13.35 13.03 6.64
C LEU A 246 -12.22 14.04 6.92
N GLY A 247 -12.12 15.11 6.13
CA GLY A 247 -11.07 16.13 6.26
C GLY A 247 -9.66 15.61 5.96
N ASP A 248 -8.66 16.24 6.53
CA ASP A 248 -7.25 15.87 6.39
C ASP A 248 -6.86 14.76 7.39
N PHE A 249 -5.76 14.07 7.13
CA PHE A 249 -5.24 13.07 8.07
C PHE A 249 -4.54 13.72 9.27
N ASN A 250 -4.69 13.10 10.44
CA ASN A 250 -3.77 13.35 11.56
C ASN A 250 -2.57 12.42 11.42
N ASN A 251 -1.41 12.97 11.03
CA ASN A 251 -0.17 12.22 10.85
C ASN A 251 0.73 12.25 12.10
N SER A 252 0.19 12.70 13.23
CA SER A 252 0.95 12.83 14.46
C SER A 252 1.29 11.44 15.01
N THR A 253 2.57 11.21 15.29
CA THR A 253 3.05 9.98 15.93
C THR A 253 3.49 10.32 17.36
N PRO A 254 2.93 9.67 18.38
CA PRO A 254 3.36 9.87 19.76
C PRO A 254 4.86 9.59 19.92
N ASP A 255 5.56 10.35 20.78
CA ASP A 255 6.99 10.16 20.97
C ASP A 255 7.34 8.78 21.52
N ILE A 256 6.42 8.16 22.28
CA ILE A 256 6.57 6.78 22.75
C ILE A 256 6.63 5.77 21.60
N ILE A 257 5.86 6.00 20.53
CA ILE A 257 5.88 5.19 19.31
C ILE A 257 7.19 5.44 18.55
N LYS A 258 7.60 6.71 18.41
CA LYS A 258 8.89 7.03 17.78
C LYS A 258 10.05 6.35 18.51
N LYS A 259 10.13 6.49 19.83
CA LYS A 259 11.14 5.84 20.69
C LYS A 259 11.16 4.33 20.50
N ARG A 260 9.99 3.71 20.37
CA ARG A 260 9.88 2.26 20.17
C ARG A 260 10.52 1.80 18.86
N TYR A 261 10.38 2.58 17.77
CA TYR A 261 10.76 2.20 16.41
C TYR A 261 11.91 3.03 15.78
N SER A 262 12.55 3.94 16.52
CA SER A 262 13.64 4.79 16.03
C SER A 262 15.02 4.11 15.95
N ASP A 263 15.18 2.97 16.64
CA ASP A 263 16.48 2.36 16.89
C ASP A 263 16.72 1.08 16.05
N GLU A 264 15.90 0.86 15.01
CA GLU A 264 16.01 -0.25 14.06
C GLU A 264 16.56 0.22 12.70
#